data_AF-A0A7C1UPR3-F1
#
_entry.id   AF-A0A7C1UPR3-F1
#
_cell.length_a   1.000
_cell.length_b   1.000
_cell.length_c   1.000
_cell.angle_alpha   90.00
_cell.angle_beta   90.00
_cell.angle_gamma   90.00
#
_symmetry.space_group_name_H-M   'P 1'
#
loop_
_entity.id
_entity.type
_entity.pdbx_description
1 polymer ?
#
loop_
_entity_poly.entity_id
_entity_poly.type
_entity_poly.pdbx_seq_one_letter_code
_entity_poly.pdbx_strand_id
1 'polypeptide(L)'
;MECLPFGSWHITVKCVDVNYNTRRPLLETMVVAYILEQNTSIRLEGERLLVQRKKDTLRTLHIYKLKQLVLFGNISLTPAVITRLFRENINTVFMSRAGRYMGRLQGQFSKNITLRHEQFARMMDAGYAVETARAIVAGKLANMRSVLMRIKRSRDEAALGKQVAGIKKIMGKVRQATDLDSLRG
;
A
#
# COMPACT_ATOMS: atom_id res chain seq x y z
N MET A 1 14.06 -12.12 -24.16
CA MET A 1 14.21 -12.01 -22.68
C MET A 1 15.18 -10.86 -22.45
N GLU A 2 14.72 -9.63 -22.64
CA GLU A 2 15.53 -8.41 -22.58
C GLU A 2 14.75 -7.40 -21.73
N CYS A 3 15.23 -7.19 -20.51
CA CYS A 3 14.78 -6.10 -19.66
C CYS A 3 15.52 -4.85 -20.12
N LEU A 4 14.81 -3.94 -20.80
CA LEU A 4 15.34 -2.62 -21.11
C LEU A 4 15.55 -1.79 -19.82
N PRO A 5 16.56 -0.92 -19.79
CA PRO A 5 17.23 -0.50 -18.57
C PRO A 5 16.48 0.61 -17.83
N PHE A 6 16.40 0.46 -16.51
CA PHE A 6 15.98 1.52 -15.59
C PHE A 6 17.01 2.67 -15.63
N GLY A 7 16.68 3.71 -16.38
CA GLY A 7 17.51 4.91 -16.54
C GLY A 7 17.70 5.71 -15.24
N SER A 8 18.95 6.13 -15.03
CA SER A 8 19.50 7.11 -14.09
C SER A 8 19.37 6.85 -12.59
N TRP A 9 20.39 6.19 -12.03
CA TRP A 9 20.60 5.92 -10.62
C TRP A 9 21.45 7.01 -9.96
N HIS A 10 20.86 8.10 -9.49
CA HIS A 10 21.45 8.88 -8.39
C HIS A 10 20.30 9.38 -7.52
N ILE A 11 20.11 8.74 -6.35
CA ILE A 11 19.10 9.02 -5.30
C ILE A 11 17.74 8.30 -5.50
N THR A 12 17.51 7.21 -4.76
CA THR A 12 16.25 6.43 -4.84
C THR A 12 15.27 6.78 -3.71
N VAL A 13 14.80 8.04 -3.69
CA VAL A 13 13.53 8.36 -2.99
C VAL A 13 12.42 8.23 -4.03
N LYS A 14 11.63 7.15 -3.94
CA LYS A 14 10.49 6.95 -4.84
C LYS A 14 9.22 7.45 -4.18
N CYS A 15 8.62 8.48 -4.77
CA CYS A 15 7.27 8.91 -4.45
C CYS A 15 6.30 8.18 -5.37
N VAL A 16 5.35 7.44 -4.79
CA VAL A 16 4.28 6.80 -5.55
C VAL A 16 2.98 7.55 -5.26
N ASP A 17 2.37 8.07 -6.31
CA ASP A 17 1.04 8.69 -6.24
C ASP A 17 0.00 7.61 -5.96
N VAL A 18 -0.76 7.75 -4.89
CA VAL A 18 -1.80 6.77 -4.57
C VAL A 18 -3.17 7.32 -4.98
N ASN A 19 -3.48 7.16 -6.25
CA ASN A 19 -4.81 7.45 -6.77
C ASN A 19 -5.75 6.26 -6.50
N TYR A 20 -6.63 6.39 -5.50
CA TYR A 20 -7.61 5.34 -5.15
C TYR A 20 -8.86 5.33 -6.03
N ASN A 21 -9.07 6.28 -6.95
CA ASN A 21 -10.29 6.30 -7.76
C ASN A 21 -10.11 7.12 -9.05
N THR A 22 -10.09 6.45 -10.21
CA THR A 22 -10.02 7.08 -11.53
C THR A 22 -11.29 7.85 -11.95
N ARG A 23 -12.23 8.12 -11.03
CA ARG A 23 -13.47 8.87 -11.31
C ARG A 23 -13.70 10.14 -10.48
N ARG A 24 -12.74 10.59 -9.66
CA ARG A 24 -12.85 11.88 -8.92
C ARG A 24 -11.57 12.70 -9.07
N PRO A 25 -11.54 13.74 -9.93
CA PRO A 25 -10.33 14.50 -10.24
C PRO A 25 -9.98 15.62 -9.24
N LEU A 26 -10.54 15.66 -8.02
CA LEU A 26 -10.42 16.83 -7.11
C LEU A 26 -9.94 16.53 -5.68
N LEU A 27 -9.35 15.37 -5.42
CA LEU A 27 -8.66 15.13 -4.13
C LEU A 27 -7.16 15.16 -4.36
N GLU A 28 -6.51 16.10 -3.68
CA GLU A 28 -5.08 16.34 -3.66
C GLU A 28 -4.29 15.01 -3.68
N THR A 29 -3.41 14.83 -4.66
CA THR A 29 -2.67 13.58 -4.84
C THR A 29 -1.79 13.31 -3.64
N MET A 30 -2.27 12.42 -2.77
CA MET A 30 -1.53 11.95 -1.62
C MET A 30 -0.48 10.92 -2.05
N VAL A 31 0.73 11.07 -1.53
CA VAL A 31 1.93 10.35 -1.93
C VAL A 31 2.38 9.38 -0.85
N VAL A 32 2.85 8.20 -1.25
CA VAL A 32 3.62 7.30 -0.41
C VAL A 32 5.08 7.44 -0.79
N ALA A 33 5.94 7.84 0.14
CA ALA A 33 7.36 7.99 -0.12
C ALA A 33 8.15 6.78 0.40
N TYR A 34 8.90 6.16 -0.50
CA TYR A 34 9.82 5.07 -0.24
C TYR A 34 11.23 5.64 -0.17
N ILE A 35 11.91 5.45 0.96
CA ILE A 35 13.29 5.89 1.15
C ILE A 35 14.15 4.64 1.26
N LEU A 36 15.00 4.43 0.25
CA LEU A 36 15.89 3.27 0.15
C LEU A 36 17.36 3.62 0.39
N GLU A 37 17.70 4.91 0.35
CA GLU A 37 19.07 5.38 0.50
C GLU A 37 19.55 5.19 1.96
N GLN A 38 20.65 4.47 2.12
CA GLN A 38 21.18 4.11 3.44
C GLN A 38 21.93 5.27 4.10
N ASN A 39 22.03 5.22 5.43
CA ASN A 39 22.70 6.23 6.24
C ASN A 39 22.11 7.64 6.02
N THR A 40 20.79 7.68 5.77
CA THR A 40 20.03 8.92 5.63
C THR A 40 19.39 9.31 6.96
N SER A 41 19.17 10.61 7.13
CA SER A 41 18.44 11.19 8.25
C SER A 41 17.29 12.03 7.73
N ILE A 42 16.11 11.87 8.33
CA ILE A 42 14.96 12.71 8.04
C ILE A 42 14.85 13.80 9.10
N ARG A 43 14.86 15.05 8.64
CA ARG A 43 14.74 16.24 9.49
C ARG A 43 13.48 17.02 9.16
N LEU A 44 12.94 17.69 10.17
CA LEU A 44 11.79 18.58 10.02
C LEU A 44 12.31 20.00 9.77
N GLU A 45 11.84 20.63 8.70
CA GLU A 45 12.08 22.05 8.41
C GLU A 45 10.74 22.69 8.06
N GLY A 46 10.13 23.37 9.04
CA GLY A 46 8.78 23.91 8.94
C GLY A 46 7.75 22.82 8.59
N GLU A 47 7.16 22.93 7.40
CA GLU A 47 6.13 22.03 6.85
C GLU A 47 6.68 20.93 5.93
N ARG A 48 8.00 20.72 5.96
CA ARG A 48 8.71 19.84 5.03
C ARG A 48 9.57 18.83 5.79
N LEU A 49 9.65 17.63 5.24
CA LEU A 49 10.62 16.61 5.65
C LEU A 49 11.79 16.62 4.68
N LEU A 50 12.98 16.95 5.19
CA LEU A 50 14.23 16.86 4.45
C LEU A 50 14.83 15.47 4.61
N VAL A 51 15.03 14.77 3.50
CA VAL A 51 15.80 13.52 3.45
C VAL A 51 17.24 13.89 3.15
N GLN A 52 18.11 13.73 4.15
CA GLN A 52 19.50 14.16 4.07
C GLN A 52 20.46 12.99 4.20
N ARG A 53 21.60 13.06 3.53
CA ARG A 53 22.74 12.18 3.74
C ARG A 53 23.94 13.04 4.10
N LYS A 54 24.47 12.87 5.31
CA LYS A 54 25.49 13.78 5.88
C LYS A 54 24.98 15.23 5.92
N LYS A 55 25.45 16.09 4.99
CA LYS A 55 25.04 17.51 4.88
C LYS A 55 24.23 17.80 3.62
N ASP A 56 24.07 16.81 2.73
CA ASP A 56 23.41 17.00 1.44
C ASP A 56 21.94 16.63 1.54
N THR A 57 21.06 17.57 1.18
CA THR A 57 19.62 17.32 1.06
C THR A 57 19.35 16.60 -0.25
N LEU A 58 18.97 15.33 -0.16
CA LEU A 58 18.67 14.47 -1.30
C LEU A 58 17.27 14.74 -1.86
N ARG A 59 16.30 14.95 -0.97
CA ARG A 59 14.91 15.20 -1.33
C ARG A 59 14.17 15.96 -0.25
N THR A 60 13.23 16.79 -0.68
CA THR A 60 12.27 17.46 0.20
C THR A 60 10.88 16.88 -0.05
N LEU A 61 10.21 16.45 1.03
CA LEU A 61 8.85 15.94 1.02
C LEU A 61 7.94 16.92 1.74
N HIS A 62 6.79 17.23 1.15
CA HIS A 62 5.79 18.09 1.78
C HIS A 62 4.83 17.26 2.62
N ILE A 63 4.68 17.63 3.89
CA ILE A 63 3.90 16.87 4.87
C ILE A 63 2.43 16.76 4.46
N TYR A 64 1.82 17.85 3.99
CA TYR A 64 0.42 17.88 3.58
C TYR A 64 0.09 16.94 2.39
N LYS A 65 1.09 16.59 1.58
CA LYS A 65 0.95 15.62 0.47
C LYS A 65 1.31 14.20 0.88
N LEU A 66 1.81 13.98 2.08
CA LEU A 66 2.42 12.72 2.48
C LEU A 66 1.41 11.85 3.23
N LYS A 67 1.05 10.70 2.65
CA LYS A 67 0.16 9.73 3.29
C LYS A 67 0.91 8.75 4.17
N GLN A 68 2.07 8.31 3.68
CA GLN A 68 2.84 7.26 4.32
C GLN A 68 4.32 7.36 3.95
N LEU A 69 5.17 7.01 4.91
CA LEU A 69 6.60 6.77 4.71
C LEU A 69 6.89 5.28 4.79
N VAL A 70 7.77 4.80 3.91
CA VAL A 70 8.32 3.45 3.96
C VAL A 70 9.84 3.54 3.94
N LEU A 71 10.47 3.14 5.05
CA LEU A 71 11.89 3.30 5.30
C LEU A 71 12.59 1.94 5.24
N PHE A 72 13.64 1.83 4.43
CA PHE A 72 14.39 0.58 4.25
C PHE A 72 15.79 0.68 4.87
N GLY A 73 16.09 -0.21 5.81
CA GLY A 73 17.42 -0.34 6.37
C GLY A 73 17.79 0.79 7.33
N ASN A 74 19.02 1.31 7.20
CA ASN A 74 19.56 2.28 8.15
C ASN A 74 19.13 3.71 7.80
N ILE A 75 17.95 4.10 8.29
CA ILE A 75 17.38 5.44 8.13
C ILE A 75 16.99 5.99 9.51
N SER A 76 17.50 7.16 9.84
CA SER A 76 17.27 7.81 11.13
C SER A 76 16.15 8.84 11.04
N LEU A 77 15.29 8.89 12.06
CA LEU A 77 14.28 9.92 12.24
C LEU A 77 14.65 10.77 13.44
N THR A 78 14.58 12.10 13.30
CA THR A 78 14.69 12.98 14.46
C THR A 78 13.39 12.93 15.30
N PRO A 79 13.46 13.15 16.62
CA PRO A 79 12.28 13.16 17.49
C PRO A 79 11.19 14.16 17.05
N ALA A 80 11.61 15.30 16.48
CA ALA A 80 10.70 16.29 15.91
C ALA A 80 9.90 15.74 14.72
N VAL A 81 10.54 14.97 13.85
CA VAL A 81 9.88 14.28 12.73
C VAL A 81 8.88 13.25 13.26
N ILE A 82 9.27 12.43 14.23
CA ILE A 82 8.38 11.42 14.83
C ILE A 82 7.12 12.09 15.40
N THR A 83 7.30 13.15 16.18
CA THR A 83 6.18 13.91 16.77
C THR A 83 5.26 14.48 15.69
N ARG A 84 5.84 15.03 14.62
CA ARG A 84 5.07 15.58 13.52
C ARG A 84 4.30 14.51 12.75
N LEU A 85 4.91 13.36 12.49
CA LEU A 85 4.25 12.22 11.84
C LEU A 85 3.05 11.72 12.64
N PHE A 86 3.13 11.71 13.98
CA PHE A 86 1.99 11.36 14.82
C PHE A 86 0.84 12.38 14.74
N ARG A 87 1.15 13.69 14.81
CA ARG A 87 0.14 14.75 14.74
C ARG A 87 -0.64 14.72 13.42
N GLU A 88 0.06 14.48 12.33
CA GLU A 88 -0.51 14.43 10.97
C GLU A 88 -1.06 13.04 10.61
N ASN A 89 -1.01 12.07 11.54
CA ASN A 89 -1.39 10.67 11.33
C ASN A 89 -0.73 10.02 10.10
N ILE A 90 0.52 10.40 9.80
CA ILE A 90 1.29 9.85 8.70
C ILE A 90 1.89 8.51 9.13
N ASN A 91 1.37 7.44 8.54
CA ASN A 91 1.86 6.10 8.81
C ASN A 91 3.32 5.96 8.35
N THR A 92 4.20 5.43 9.19
CA THR A 92 5.60 5.22 8.83
C THR A 92 5.99 3.77 9.07
N VAL A 93 6.33 3.05 8.01
CA VAL A 93 6.68 1.63 8.04
C VAL A 93 8.19 1.46 7.95
N PHE A 94 8.74 0.62 8.82
CA PHE A 94 10.15 0.25 8.86
C PHE A 94 10.32 -1.15 8.27
N MET A 95 11.25 -1.25 7.34
CA MET A 95 11.61 -2.48 6.66
C MET A 95 13.12 -2.69 6.76
N SER A 96 13.56 -3.94 6.76
CA SER A 96 14.97 -4.27 6.58
C SER A 96 15.43 -3.85 5.18
N ARG A 97 16.74 -3.79 4.95
CA ARG A 97 17.29 -3.52 3.62
C ARG A 97 16.84 -4.55 2.57
N ALA A 98 16.57 -5.79 3.01
CA ALA A 98 16.03 -6.86 2.16
C ALA A 98 14.50 -6.82 1.99
N GLY A 99 13.82 -5.80 2.54
CA GLY A 99 12.36 -5.66 2.43
C GLY A 99 11.56 -6.52 3.42
N ARG A 100 12.17 -7.02 4.50
CA ARG A 100 11.42 -7.67 5.59
C ARG A 100 10.75 -6.62 6.46
N TYR A 101 9.45 -6.73 6.72
CA TYR A 101 8.76 -5.84 7.66
C TYR A 101 9.37 -5.94 9.07
N MET A 102 9.61 -4.80 9.71
CA MET A 102 10.17 -4.73 11.07
C MET A 102 9.19 -4.12 12.06
N GLY A 103 8.42 -3.12 11.63
CA GLY A 103 7.47 -2.43 12.49
C GLY A 103 6.92 -1.17 11.84
N ARG A 104 6.13 -0.41 12.58
CA ARG A 104 5.58 0.87 12.11
C ARG A 104 5.35 1.85 13.25
N LEU A 105 5.50 3.12 12.95
CA LEU A 105 4.98 4.23 13.75
C LEU A 105 3.62 4.61 13.17
N GLN A 106 2.60 4.56 14.01
CA GLN A 106 1.23 4.87 13.64
C GLN A 106 0.61 5.76 14.71
N GLY A 107 -0.12 6.80 14.29
CA GLY A 107 -0.90 7.65 15.17
C GLY A 107 -2.07 6.91 15.83
N GLN A 108 -2.92 7.68 16.50
CA GLN A 108 -4.06 7.11 17.22
C GLN A 108 -5.01 6.39 16.25
N PHE A 109 -5.52 5.25 16.67
CA PHE A 109 -6.54 4.56 15.91
C PHE A 109 -7.85 5.35 15.88
N SER A 110 -8.70 5.08 14.89
CA SER A 110 -10.04 5.66 14.87
C SER A 110 -10.80 5.27 16.15
N LYS A 111 -11.52 6.23 16.73
CA LYS A 111 -12.34 6.03 17.93
C LYS A 111 -13.65 5.28 17.65
N ASN A 112 -13.77 4.61 16.51
CA ASN A 112 -14.98 3.90 16.13
C ASN A 112 -15.07 2.55 16.88
N ILE A 113 -15.35 2.65 18.17
CA ILE A 113 -15.41 1.51 19.07
C ILE A 113 -16.63 0.65 18.77
N THR A 114 -17.76 1.25 18.37
CA THR A 114 -18.98 0.55 17.98
C THR A 114 -18.72 -0.39 16.80
N LEU A 115 -18.04 0.08 15.75
CA LEU A 115 -17.69 -0.78 14.62
C LEU A 115 -16.83 -1.97 15.06
N ARG A 116 -15.83 -1.75 15.92
CA ARG A 116 -14.97 -2.84 16.40
C ARG A 116 -15.74 -3.82 17.27
N HIS A 117 -16.61 -3.33 18.14
CA HIS A 117 -17.48 -4.14 18.97
C HIS A 117 -18.33 -5.09 18.11
N GLU A 118 -19.03 -4.54 17.11
CA GLU A 118 -19.84 -5.33 16.19
C GLU A 118 -19.01 -6.31 15.37
N GLN A 119 -17.81 -5.91 14.92
CA GLN A 119 -16.88 -6.81 14.23
C GLN A 119 -16.48 -8.00 15.11
N PHE A 120 -16.16 -7.76 16.39
CA PHE A 120 -15.80 -8.83 17.32
C PHE A 120 -17.00 -9.71 17.67
N ALA A 121 -18.17 -9.13 17.90
CA ALA A 121 -19.39 -9.86 18.21
C ALA A 121 -19.78 -10.81 17.06
N ARG A 122 -19.69 -10.34 15.81
CA ARG A 122 -20.07 -11.13 14.63
C ARG A 122 -18.96 -12.04 14.11
N MET A 123 -17.73 -11.92 14.61
CA MET A 123 -16.61 -12.75 14.16
C MET A 123 -16.85 -14.26 14.40
N MET A 124 -17.62 -14.59 15.44
CA MET A 124 -17.96 -15.98 15.79
C MET A 124 -19.16 -16.53 15.01
N ASP A 125 -19.89 -15.69 14.28
CA ASP A 125 -20.98 -16.11 13.40
C ASP A 125 -20.39 -16.67 12.09
N ALA A 126 -20.49 -17.99 11.92
CA ALA A 126 -19.96 -18.70 10.77
C ALA A 126 -20.58 -18.22 9.43
N GLY A 127 -21.87 -17.88 9.41
CA GLY A 127 -22.54 -17.36 8.22
C GLY A 127 -21.99 -16.00 7.82
N TYR A 128 -21.88 -15.09 8.79
CA TYR A 128 -21.30 -13.76 8.58
C TYR A 128 -19.82 -13.84 8.14
N ALA A 129 -19.04 -14.72 8.75
CA ALA A 129 -17.63 -14.92 8.40
C ALA A 129 -17.47 -15.40 6.94
N VAL A 130 -18.26 -16.39 6.51
CA VAL A 130 -18.23 -16.93 5.14
C VAL A 130 -18.70 -15.88 4.12
N GLU A 131 -19.76 -15.12 4.42
CA GLU A 131 -20.22 -14.03 3.55
C GLU A 131 -19.18 -12.93 3.39
N THR A 132 -18.59 -12.48 4.50
CA THR A 132 -17.54 -11.45 4.51
C THR A 132 -16.32 -11.93 3.72
N ALA A 133 -15.88 -13.16 3.94
CA ALA A 133 -14.75 -13.74 3.24
C ALA A 133 -15.02 -13.87 1.74
N ARG A 134 -16.22 -14.34 1.33
CA ARG A 134 -16.63 -14.40 -0.08
C ARG A 134 -16.59 -13.03 -0.74
N ALA A 135 -17.09 -11.98 -0.07
CA ALA A 135 -17.05 -10.62 -0.60
C ALA A 135 -15.61 -10.13 -0.81
N ILE A 136 -14.72 -10.35 0.15
CA ILE A 136 -13.30 -9.97 0.05
C ILE A 136 -12.61 -10.69 -1.10
N VAL A 137 -12.76 -12.03 -1.19
CA VAL A 137 -12.14 -12.85 -2.22
C VAL A 137 -12.70 -12.49 -3.61
N ALA A 138 -14.01 -12.32 -3.74
CA ALA A 138 -14.64 -11.90 -4.99
C ALA A 138 -14.12 -10.52 -5.46
N GLY A 139 -14.00 -9.55 -4.54
CA GLY A 139 -13.40 -8.24 -4.83
C GLY A 139 -11.94 -8.34 -5.29
N LYS A 140 -11.13 -9.17 -4.61
CA LYS A 140 -9.73 -9.44 -4.99
C LYS A 140 -9.64 -10.01 -6.41
N LEU A 141 -10.44 -11.03 -6.73
CA LEU A 141 -10.46 -11.64 -8.06
C LEU A 141 -10.95 -10.67 -9.14
N ALA A 142 -11.96 -9.84 -8.84
CA ALA A 142 -12.45 -8.82 -9.76
C ALA A 142 -11.37 -7.77 -10.06
N ASN A 143 -10.61 -7.35 -9.05
CA ASN A 143 -9.50 -6.42 -9.21
C ASN A 143 -8.36 -7.03 -10.04
N MET A 144 -7.97 -8.27 -9.74
CA MET A 144 -6.95 -9.00 -10.51
C MET A 144 -7.35 -9.14 -11.98
N ARG A 145 -8.60 -9.54 -12.25
CA ARG A 145 -9.14 -9.62 -13.61
C ARG A 145 -9.10 -8.27 -14.31
N SER A 146 -9.47 -7.20 -13.62
CA SER A 146 -9.47 -5.84 -14.17
C SER A 146 -8.06 -5.37 -14.54
N VAL A 147 -7.08 -5.63 -13.68
CA VAL A 147 -5.66 -5.33 -13.94
C VAL A 147 -5.16 -6.13 -15.15
N LEU A 148 -5.40 -7.44 -15.20
CA LEU A 148 -4.98 -8.27 -16.34
C LEU A 148 -5.65 -7.84 -17.65
N MET A 149 -6.94 -7.51 -17.63
CA MET A 149 -7.65 -6.99 -18.81
C MET A 149 -7.08 -5.64 -19.28
N ARG A 150 -6.61 -4.79 -18.35
CA ARG A 150 -5.93 -3.54 -18.70
C ARG A 150 -4.56 -3.82 -19.34
N ILE A 151 -3.76 -4.71 -18.75
CA ILE A 151 -2.45 -5.09 -19.27
C ILE A 151 -2.57 -5.70 -20.66
N LYS A 152 -3.50 -6.66 -20.84
CA LYS A 152 -3.79 -7.30 -22.12
C LYS A 152 -4.07 -6.26 -23.21
N ARG A 153 -4.91 -5.26 -22.92
CA ARG A 153 -5.22 -4.18 -23.89
C ARG A 153 -4.01 -3.28 -24.17
N SER A 154 -3.20 -2.97 -23.16
CA SER A 154 -2.05 -2.06 -23.33
C SER A 154 -0.83 -2.69 -23.98
N ARG A 155 -0.66 -4.00 -23.88
CA ARG A 155 0.53 -4.74 -24.36
C ARG A 155 0.21 -5.73 -25.49
N ASP A 156 -1.04 -5.75 -25.96
CA ASP A 156 -1.59 -6.72 -26.92
C ASP A 156 -1.22 -8.19 -26.62
N GLU A 157 -1.21 -8.53 -25.33
CA GLU A 157 -0.70 -9.81 -24.88
C GLU A 157 -1.81 -10.87 -24.89
N ALA A 158 -2.07 -11.45 -26.07
CA ALA A 158 -3.13 -12.45 -26.28
C ALA A 158 -3.03 -13.64 -25.31
N ALA A 159 -1.80 -14.00 -24.89
CA ALA A 159 -1.51 -15.06 -23.94
C ALA A 159 -2.28 -14.90 -22.61
N LEU A 160 -2.56 -13.66 -22.17
CA LEU A 160 -3.27 -13.37 -20.91
C LEU A 160 -4.77 -13.72 -20.95
N GLY A 161 -5.32 -14.04 -22.12
CA GLY A 161 -6.73 -14.42 -22.27
C GLY A 161 -7.11 -15.66 -21.45
N LYS A 162 -6.23 -16.66 -21.38
CA LYS A 162 -6.47 -17.90 -20.63
C LYS A 162 -6.58 -17.63 -19.13
N GLN A 163 -5.70 -16.79 -18.58
CA GLN A 163 -5.66 -16.43 -17.16
C GLN A 163 -6.89 -15.59 -16.76
N VAL A 164 -7.29 -14.64 -17.62
CA VAL A 164 -8.52 -13.86 -17.41
C VAL A 164 -9.76 -14.77 -17.36
N ALA A 165 -9.85 -15.74 -18.28
CA ALA A 165 -10.93 -16.72 -18.29
C ALA A 165 -10.87 -17.63 -17.06
N GLY A 166 -9.67 -18.04 -16.64
CA GLY A 166 -9.44 -18.82 -15.42
C GLY A 166 -9.96 -18.11 -14.17
N ILE A 167 -9.64 -16.82 -13.99
CA ILE A 167 -10.16 -16.01 -12.88
C ILE A 167 -11.68 -15.94 -12.92
N LYS A 168 -12.29 -15.76 -14.11
CA LYS A 168 -13.77 -15.74 -14.25
C LYS A 168 -14.39 -17.06 -13.79
N LYS A 169 -13.77 -18.21 -14.09
CA LYS A 169 -14.22 -19.52 -13.62
C LYS A 169 -14.13 -19.65 -12.09
N ILE A 170 -13.01 -19.22 -11.50
CA ILE A 170 -12.82 -19.24 -10.03
C ILE A 170 -13.84 -18.35 -9.33
N MET A 171 -14.13 -17.17 -9.88
CA MET A 171 -15.17 -16.27 -9.33
C MET A 171 -16.56 -16.94 -9.23
N GLY A 172 -16.89 -17.84 -10.18
CA GLY A 172 -18.12 -18.65 -10.10
C GLY A 172 -18.13 -19.59 -8.90
N LYS A 173 -17.00 -20.27 -8.65
CA LYS A 173 -16.83 -21.17 -7.50
C LYS A 173 -16.90 -20.44 -6.15
N VAL A 174 -16.29 -19.26 -6.06
CA VAL A 174 -16.30 -18.45 -4.83
C VAL A 174 -17.72 -18.11 -4.36
N ARG A 175 -18.67 -17.91 -5.29
CA ARG A 175 -20.07 -17.65 -4.93
C ARG A 175 -20.74 -18.86 -4.28
N GLN A 176 -20.33 -20.07 -4.66
CA GLN A 176 -20.91 -21.34 -4.23
C GLN A 176 -20.25 -21.90 -2.96
N ALA A 177 -19.12 -21.35 -2.53
CA ALA A 177 -18.44 -21.79 -1.31
C ALA A 177 -19.34 -21.57 -0.08
N THR A 178 -19.54 -22.63 0.70
CA THR A 178 -20.41 -22.68 1.89
C THR A 178 -19.65 -22.52 3.19
N ASP A 179 -18.33 -22.73 3.16
CA ASP A 179 -17.45 -22.68 4.32
C ASP A 179 -16.11 -22.02 3.97
N LEU A 180 -15.30 -21.74 5.00
CA LEU A 180 -14.03 -21.02 4.85
C LEU A 180 -12.94 -21.87 4.20
N ASP A 181 -12.97 -23.19 4.34
CA ASP A 181 -11.94 -24.07 3.79
C ASP A 181 -12.14 -24.27 2.29
N SER A 182 -13.39 -24.47 1.85
CA SER A 182 -13.78 -24.44 0.44
C SER A 182 -13.37 -23.14 -0.25
N LEU A 183 -13.43 -22.01 0.47
CA LEU A 183 -13.01 -20.71 -0.06
C LEU A 183 -11.48 -20.56 -0.15
N ARG A 184 -10.72 -21.26 0.70
CA ARG A 184 -9.24 -21.27 0.67
C ARG A 184 -8.70 -22.11 -0.49
N GLY A 185 -9.45 -23.11 -0.94
CA GLY A 185 -9.14 -23.95 -2.09
C GLY A 185 -8.72 -25.35 -1.67
#